data_AF-A0A8B9CDA9-F1
#
_entry.id   AF-A0A8B9CDA9-F1
#
_cell.length_a   1.000
_cell.length_b   1.000
_cell.length_c   1.000
_cell.angle_alpha   90.00
_cell.angle_beta   90.00
_cell.angle_gamma   90.00
#
_symmetry.space_group_name_H-M   'P 1'
#
loop_
_entity.id
_entity.type
_entity.pdbx_description
1 polymer ?
#
loop_
_entity_poly.entity_id
_entity_poly.type
_entity_poly.pdbx_seq_one_letter_code
_entity_poly.pdbx_strand_id
1 'polypeptide(L)'
;DRRPNQGESPPPPPLPGCSLPRNLLGLTRFVFFSPKNQARIAALEAVAPEDQVLLFGGSPLQDEAVLEQSGIPEFSTLDVAARLLGGKVHGSLARAGKVRGQTPKVAKQEKKKKKTGRAKRRMQYNRRFVNVVPTFGKKKGPNANS
;
A
#
# COMPACT_ATOMS: atom_id res chain seq x y z
N ASP A 1 -36.60 55.68 41.60
CA ASP A 1 -35.31 54.96 41.57
C ASP A 1 -35.46 53.58 42.19
N ARG A 2 -35.21 52.43 41.58
CA ARG A 2 -34.71 51.97 40.28
C ARG A 2 -35.41 50.63 39.99
N ARG A 3 -35.73 50.31 38.73
CA ARG A 3 -36.10 48.94 38.32
C ARG A 3 -34.86 48.04 38.40
N PRO A 4 -34.95 46.77 38.82
CA PRO A 4 -33.85 45.83 38.64
C PRO A 4 -33.84 45.33 37.19
N ASN A 5 -32.66 45.39 36.57
CA ASN A 5 -32.39 44.89 35.22
C ASN A 5 -32.65 43.38 35.14
N GLN A 6 -33.35 42.98 34.08
CA GLN A 6 -33.42 41.60 33.62
C GLN A 6 -31.99 41.15 33.27
N GLY A 7 -31.53 40.07 33.89
CA GLY A 7 -30.23 39.45 33.58
C GLY A 7 -30.32 38.72 32.24
N GLU A 8 -29.54 39.15 31.26
CA GLU A 8 -29.29 38.37 30.05
C GLU A 8 -28.46 37.13 30.42
N SER A 9 -29.00 35.94 30.13
CA SER A 9 -28.28 34.67 30.26
C SER A 9 -27.14 34.58 29.24
N PRO A 10 -25.96 34.04 29.59
CA PRO A 10 -24.84 33.90 28.65
C PRO A 10 -25.15 32.89 27.52
N PRO A 11 -24.57 33.06 26.32
CA PRO A 11 -24.81 32.16 25.19
C PRO A 11 -24.21 30.75 25.42
N PRO A 12 -24.80 29.70 24.84
CA PRO A 12 -24.33 28.34 25.03
C PRO A 12 -22.96 28.10 24.36
N PRO A 13 -22.11 27.21 24.91
CA PRO A 13 -20.81 26.88 24.31
C PRO A 13 -20.98 26.12 22.99
N PRO A 14 -20.03 26.28 22.04
CA PRO A 14 -20.06 25.54 20.78
C PRO A 14 -19.85 24.04 21.02
N LEU A 15 -20.61 23.23 20.30
CA LEU A 15 -20.55 21.76 20.37
C LEU A 15 -19.16 21.23 19.94
N PRO A 16 -18.72 20.08 20.50
CA PRO A 16 -17.41 19.52 20.20
C PRO A 16 -17.33 19.08 18.73
N GLY A 17 -16.23 19.46 18.10
CA GLY A 17 -15.96 19.20 16.68
C GLY A 17 -15.99 17.71 16.35
N CYS A 18 -16.92 17.33 15.48
CA CYS A 18 -16.82 16.11 14.69
C CYS A 18 -15.58 16.23 13.80
N SER A 19 -14.50 15.58 14.21
CA SER A 19 -13.33 15.32 13.36
C SER A 19 -13.73 14.31 12.28
N LEU A 20 -14.26 14.83 11.17
CA LEU A 20 -14.32 14.05 9.94
C LEU A 20 -12.88 13.69 9.52
N PRO A 21 -12.61 12.42 9.18
CA PRO A 21 -11.30 12.02 8.72
C PRO A 21 -10.97 12.77 7.43
N ARG A 22 -9.89 13.57 7.47
CA ARG A 22 -9.17 14.06 6.28
C ARG A 22 -8.54 12.86 5.58
N ASN A 23 -9.35 12.09 4.86
CA ASN A 23 -8.90 11.07 3.95
C ASN A 23 -9.38 11.44 2.54
N LEU A 24 -8.42 11.48 1.61
CA LEU A 24 -8.54 11.85 0.21
C LEU A 24 -8.88 13.32 -0.05
N LEU A 25 -7.85 14.17 -0.07
CA LEU A 25 -7.86 15.39 -0.88
C LEU A 25 -7.75 14.98 -2.37
N GLY A 26 -8.82 14.45 -2.93
CA GLY A 26 -9.12 14.66 -4.34
C GLY A 26 -9.57 16.10 -4.45
N LEU A 27 -8.79 16.94 -5.13
CA LEU A 27 -9.04 18.37 -5.23
C LEU A 27 -10.21 18.63 -6.20
N THR A 28 -11.42 18.18 -5.87
CA THR A 28 -12.64 18.56 -6.61
C THR A 28 -12.93 20.02 -6.29
N ARG A 29 -12.38 20.92 -7.11
CA ARG A 29 -12.64 22.35 -6.99
C ARG A 29 -13.69 22.74 -8.02
N PHE A 30 -14.84 23.19 -7.53
CA PHE A 30 -15.95 23.69 -8.32
C PHE A 30 -15.49 24.95 -9.08
N VAL A 31 -15.40 24.88 -10.41
CA VAL A 31 -15.10 26.05 -11.26
C VAL A 31 -16.39 26.51 -11.94
N PHE A 32 -16.76 27.78 -11.72
CA PHE A 32 -17.84 28.43 -12.47
C PHE A 32 -17.35 28.72 -13.89
N PHE A 33 -17.97 28.08 -14.89
CA PHE A 33 -17.61 28.28 -16.28
C PHE A 33 -18.12 29.64 -16.79
N SER A 34 -17.20 30.41 -17.38
CA SER A 34 -17.48 31.59 -18.20
C SER A 34 -16.67 31.45 -19.50
N PRO A 35 -17.24 31.75 -20.67
CA PRO A 35 -16.63 31.46 -21.97
C PRO A 35 -15.25 32.11 -22.21
N LYS A 36 -14.81 33.04 -21.35
CA LYS A 36 -13.48 33.69 -21.42
C LYS A 36 -12.38 32.99 -20.61
N ASN A 37 -12.65 31.86 -19.96
CA ASN A 37 -11.76 31.30 -18.92
C ASN A 37 -10.91 30.08 -19.33
N GLN A 38 -10.98 29.58 -20.57
CA GLN A 38 -10.26 28.35 -20.95
C GLN A 38 -8.72 28.44 -20.72
N ALA A 39 -8.12 29.61 -20.95
CA ALA A 39 -6.72 29.87 -20.64
C ALA A 39 -6.42 30.05 -19.13
N ARG A 40 -7.43 30.34 -18.30
CA ARG A 40 -7.26 30.65 -16.87
C ARG A 40 -7.32 29.42 -15.98
N ILE A 41 -8.01 28.35 -16.41
CA ILE A 41 -8.09 27.09 -15.65
C ILE A 41 -6.69 26.45 -15.57
N ALA A 42 -5.97 26.38 -16.68
CA ALA A 42 -4.59 25.87 -16.73
C ALA A 42 -3.63 26.64 -15.81
N ALA A 43 -3.77 27.97 -15.72
CA ALA A 43 -2.92 28.82 -14.89
C ALA A 43 -3.23 28.72 -13.39
N LEU A 44 -4.48 28.41 -13.01
CA LEU A 44 -4.92 28.36 -11.62
C LEU A 44 -4.71 27.01 -10.97
N GLU A 45 -4.74 25.93 -11.75
CA GLU A 45 -4.74 24.57 -11.19
C GLU A 45 -3.34 23.97 -11.05
N ALA A 46 -2.31 24.56 -11.66
CA ALA A 46 -0.93 24.07 -11.59
C ALA A 46 -0.77 22.58 -11.95
N VAL A 47 -1.71 22.04 -12.72
CA VAL A 47 -1.70 20.69 -13.30
C VAL A 47 -1.52 20.84 -14.81
N ALA A 48 -0.67 20.03 -15.43
CA ALA A 48 -0.52 20.02 -16.88
C ALA A 48 -1.86 19.68 -17.55
N PRO A 49 -2.23 20.30 -18.69
CA PRO A 49 -3.52 20.05 -19.33
C PRO A 49 -3.77 18.57 -19.66
N GLU A 50 -2.71 17.78 -19.85
CA GLU A 50 -2.79 16.35 -20.15
C GLU A 50 -3.17 15.48 -18.94
N ASP A 51 -2.99 16.01 -17.73
CA ASP A 51 -3.32 15.32 -16.48
C ASP A 51 -4.68 15.77 -15.90
N GLN A 52 -5.38 16.69 -16.58
CA GLN A 52 -6.69 17.20 -16.18
C GLN A 52 -7.81 16.40 -16.83
N VAL A 53 -8.82 16.03 -16.05
CA VAL A 53 -10.08 15.48 -16.55
C VAL A 53 -11.21 16.38 -16.09
N LEU A 54 -11.97 16.90 -17.03
CA LEU A 54 -13.19 17.68 -16.76
C LEU A 54 -14.38 16.74 -16.62
N LEU A 55 -15.15 16.92 -15.56
CA LEU A 55 -16.34 16.13 -15.26
C LEU A 55 -17.56 17.05 -15.20
N PHE A 56 -18.65 16.67 -15.86
CA PHE A 56 -19.95 17.31 -15.74
C PHE A 56 -20.97 16.30 -15.19
N GLY A 57 -21.58 16.60 -14.04
CA GLY A 57 -22.49 15.65 -13.37
C GLY A 57 -21.86 14.29 -13.05
N GLY A 58 -20.53 14.25 -12.85
CA GLY A 58 -19.76 13.03 -12.63
C GLY A 58 -19.38 12.23 -13.89
N SER A 59 -19.74 12.70 -15.09
CA SER A 59 -19.34 12.08 -16.36
C SER A 59 -18.14 12.80 -16.99
N PRO A 60 -17.08 12.08 -17.39
CA PRO A 60 -15.90 12.69 -17.99
C PRO A 60 -16.23 13.23 -19.39
N LEU A 61 -15.79 14.46 -19.65
CA LEU A 61 -15.88 15.07 -20.96
C LEU A 61 -14.69 14.63 -21.83
N GLN A 62 -14.90 14.59 -23.15
CA GLN A 62 -13.83 14.26 -24.12
C GLN A 62 -12.89 15.45 -24.31
N ASP A 63 -11.59 15.17 -24.38
CA ASP A 63 -10.50 16.16 -24.35
C ASP A 63 -10.54 17.19 -25.49
N GLU A 64 -11.18 16.86 -26.62
CA GLU A 64 -11.23 17.69 -27.83
C GLU A 64 -12.63 18.24 -28.15
N ALA A 65 -13.59 18.10 -27.23
CA ALA A 65 -14.95 18.58 -27.43
C ALA A 65 -15.05 20.08 -27.06
N VAL A 66 -15.54 20.90 -28.01
CA VAL A 66 -15.93 22.28 -27.71
C VAL A 66 -17.10 22.24 -26.72
N LEU A 67 -16.95 22.90 -25.56
CA LEU A 67 -17.93 22.86 -24.46
C LEU A 67 -19.36 23.22 -24.90
N GLU A 68 -19.50 24.12 -25.87
CA GLU A 68 -20.79 24.50 -26.46
C GLU A 68 -21.52 23.34 -27.16
N GLN A 69 -20.78 22.38 -27.72
CA GLN A 69 -21.33 21.22 -28.42
C GLN A 69 -21.64 20.07 -27.45
N SER A 70 -21.14 20.13 -26.21
CA SER A 70 -21.33 19.10 -25.19
C SER A 70 -22.65 19.21 -24.41
N GLY A 71 -23.56 20.11 -24.82
CA GLY A 71 -24.89 20.26 -24.23
C GLY A 71 -24.88 20.85 -22.82
N ILE A 72 -23.80 21.55 -22.46
CA ILE A 72 -23.59 22.12 -21.14
C ILE A 72 -24.18 23.54 -21.11
N PRO A 73 -25.13 23.84 -20.18
CA PRO A 73 -25.74 25.16 -20.10
C PRO A 73 -24.74 26.22 -19.63
N GLU A 74 -24.95 27.47 -20.03
CA GLU A 74 -24.17 28.59 -19.52
C GLU A 74 -24.27 28.66 -17.99
N PHE A 75 -23.15 28.91 -17.31
CA PHE A 75 -23.02 28.91 -15.83
C PHE A 75 -23.09 27.54 -15.14
N SER A 76 -22.96 26.43 -15.86
CA SER A 76 -22.79 25.11 -15.25
C SER A 76 -21.50 25.00 -14.42
N THR A 77 -21.51 24.16 -13.39
CA THR A 77 -20.29 23.80 -12.66
C THR A 77 -19.63 22.57 -13.26
N LEU A 78 -18.31 22.64 -13.48
CA LEU A 78 -17.47 21.50 -13.85
C LEU A 78 -16.55 21.13 -12.69
N ASP A 79 -16.34 19.83 -12.51
CA ASP A 79 -15.36 19.31 -11.56
C ASP A 79 -14.08 18.98 -12.33
N VAL A 80 -12.95 19.53 -11.88
CA VAL A 80 -11.63 19.15 -12.43
C VAL A 80 -11.01 18.10 -11.53
N ALA A 81 -10.64 16.96 -12.12
CA ALA A 81 -9.95 15.89 -11.45
C ALA A 81 -8.57 15.69 -12.07
N ALA A 82 -7.54 15.64 -11.23
CA ALA A 82 -6.19 15.29 -11.66
C ALA A 82 -6.05 13.76 -11.78
N ARG A 83 -5.53 13.27 -12.90
CA ARG A 83 -5.17 11.86 -13.08
C ARG A 83 -3.90 11.56 -12.28
N LEU A 84 -4.05 10.89 -11.14
CA LEU A 84 -2.88 10.42 -10.39
C LEU A 84 -2.31 9.16 -11.04
N LEU A 85 -1.26 9.31 -11.85
CA LEU A 85 -0.44 8.20 -12.33
C LEU A 85 0.42 7.64 -11.17
N GLY A 86 0.11 6.42 -10.72
CA GLY A 86 1.04 5.61 -9.92
C GLY A 86 0.80 5.61 -8.41
N GLY A 87 -0.08 4.72 -7.95
CA GLY A 87 -0.19 4.36 -6.53
C GLY A 87 1.00 3.51 -6.08
N LYS A 88 1.71 3.99 -5.06
CA LYS A 88 2.78 3.25 -4.35
C LYS A 88 2.22 1.94 -3.80
N VAL A 89 2.52 0.82 -4.46
CA VAL A 89 2.13 -0.52 -4.00
C VAL A 89 2.72 -0.75 -2.61
N HIS A 90 1.87 -0.89 -1.58
CA HIS A 90 2.28 -1.06 -0.20
C HIS A 90 2.73 -2.51 0.05
N GLY A 91 3.97 -2.78 -0.32
CA GLY A 91 4.67 -4.04 -0.12
C GLY A 91 6.13 -3.87 -0.49
N SER A 92 6.94 -3.29 0.39
CA SER A 92 8.34 -3.02 0.06
C SER A 92 9.13 -4.32 -0.09
N LEU A 93 9.73 -4.52 -1.26
CA LEU A 93 10.74 -5.55 -1.55
C LEU A 93 12.04 -5.39 -0.73
N ALA A 94 12.11 -4.37 0.13
CA ALA A 94 13.27 -3.98 0.93
C ALA A 94 13.81 -5.09 1.85
N ARG A 95 13.06 -6.17 2.07
CA ARG A 95 13.48 -7.32 2.90
C ARG A 95 13.91 -8.55 2.10
N ALA A 96 13.87 -8.50 0.77
CA ALA A 96 14.26 -9.63 -0.07
C ALA A 96 15.74 -9.98 0.17
N GLY A 97 16.04 -11.24 0.50
CA GLY A 97 17.41 -11.73 0.65
C GLY A 97 18.16 -11.32 1.92
N LYS A 98 17.56 -10.54 2.85
CA LYS A 98 18.21 -10.06 4.09
C LYS A 98 18.90 -11.18 4.87
N VAL A 99 18.21 -12.30 5.08
CA VAL A 99 18.71 -13.45 5.85
C VAL A 99 19.85 -14.18 5.13
N ARG A 100 19.81 -14.24 3.80
CA ARG A 100 20.86 -14.88 2.99
C ARG A 100 22.18 -14.09 3.00
N GLY A 101 22.11 -12.76 3.09
CA GLY A 101 23.29 -11.89 3.20
C GLY A 101 23.85 -11.78 4.61
N GLN A 102 22.99 -11.87 5.64
CA GLN A 102 23.41 -11.78 7.04
C GLN A 102 24.08 -13.06 7.56
N THR A 103 23.71 -14.23 7.04
CA THR A 103 24.27 -15.51 7.51
C THR A 103 25.71 -15.70 7.00
N PRO A 104 26.67 -16.04 7.89
CA PRO A 104 28.05 -16.23 7.47
C PRO A 104 28.14 -17.38 6.46
N LYS A 105 28.85 -17.14 5.35
CA LYS A 105 28.98 -18.14 4.28
C LYS A 105 29.98 -19.21 4.68
N VAL A 106 29.50 -20.26 5.35
CA VAL A 106 30.33 -21.42 5.68
C VAL A 106 30.67 -22.20 4.40
N ALA A 107 31.97 -22.30 4.09
CA ALA A 107 32.46 -23.12 2.98
C ALA A 107 32.20 -24.61 3.24
N LYS A 108 31.94 -25.36 2.18
CA LYS A 108 31.78 -26.82 2.30
C LYS A 108 33.15 -27.42 2.57
N GLN A 109 33.32 -28.03 3.74
CA GLN A 109 34.51 -28.84 4.03
C GLN A 109 34.55 -30.06 3.12
N GLU A 110 35.74 -30.41 2.64
CA GLU A 110 35.94 -31.63 1.87
C GLU A 110 35.72 -32.86 2.75
N LYS A 111 34.65 -33.60 2.46
CA LYS A 111 34.34 -34.86 3.13
C LYS A 111 34.69 -36.01 2.22
N LYS A 112 35.25 -37.08 2.79
CA LYS A 112 35.53 -38.32 2.07
C LYS A 112 34.28 -38.77 1.29
N LYS A 113 34.46 -39.12 0.02
CA LYS A 113 33.37 -39.57 -0.85
C LYS A 113 32.67 -40.76 -0.20
N LYS A 114 31.35 -40.68 -0.06
CA LYS A 114 30.54 -41.78 0.48
C LYS A 114 30.55 -42.92 -0.53
N LYS A 115 30.80 -44.16 -0.09
CA LYS A 115 30.60 -45.33 -0.96
C LYS A 115 29.14 -45.39 -1.40
N THR A 116 28.90 -45.85 -2.62
CA THR A 116 27.57 -45.97 -3.25
C THR A 116 27.23 -47.44 -3.56
N GLY A 117 25.98 -47.71 -3.95
CA GLY A 117 25.54 -49.04 -4.37
C GLY A 117 25.62 -50.14 -3.30
N ARG A 118 26.03 -51.34 -3.72
CA ARG A 118 26.11 -52.54 -2.86
C ARG A 118 27.01 -52.34 -1.64
N ALA A 119 28.15 -51.66 -1.82
CA ALA A 119 29.07 -51.38 -0.74
C ALA A 119 28.43 -50.50 0.36
N LYS A 120 27.61 -49.52 -0.02
CA LYS A 120 26.85 -48.67 0.92
C LYS A 120 25.82 -49.49 1.70
N ARG A 121 25.08 -50.37 1.02
CA ARG A 121 24.05 -51.22 1.64
C ARG A 121 24.65 -52.19 2.65
N ARG A 122 25.81 -52.80 2.34
CA ARG A 122 26.55 -53.66 3.29
C ARG A 122 26.93 -52.89 4.57
N MET A 123 27.49 -51.69 4.43
CA MET A 123 27.82 -50.86 5.61
C MET A 123 26.59 -50.47 6.44
N GLN A 124 25.45 -50.20 5.80
CA GLN A 124 24.21 -49.87 6.48
C GLN A 124 23.64 -51.05 7.26
N TYR A 125 23.68 -52.27 6.69
CA TYR A 125 23.24 -53.49 7.37
C TYR A 125 24.10 -53.77 8.61
N ASN A 126 25.42 -53.76 8.45
CA ASN A 126 26.33 -53.97 9.58
C ASN A 126 26.12 -52.93 10.68
N ARG A 127 25.95 -51.64 10.34
CA ARG A 127 25.68 -50.56 11.32
C ARG A 127 24.32 -50.65 12.01
N ARG A 128 23.33 -51.34 11.44
CA ARG A 128 21.96 -51.40 11.99
C ARG A 128 21.67 -52.69 12.76
N PHE A 129 22.30 -53.80 12.35
CA PHE A 129 21.91 -55.12 12.84
C PHE A 129 23.10 -55.89 13.44
N VAL A 130 24.25 -55.93 12.76
CA VAL A 130 25.39 -56.74 13.23
C VAL A 130 26.15 -56.05 14.36
N ASN A 131 26.42 -54.75 14.22
CA ASN A 131 27.23 -54.00 15.17
C ASN A 131 26.41 -53.37 16.30
N VAL A 132 25.08 -53.48 16.26
CA VAL A 132 24.19 -52.93 17.29
C VAL A 132 23.90 -54.03 18.29
N VAL A 133 24.46 -53.93 19.49
CA VAL A 133 24.05 -54.75 20.63
C VAL A 133 22.79 -54.10 21.22
N PRO A 134 21.69 -54.84 21.43
CA PRO A 134 20.50 -54.29 22.10
C PRO A 134 20.84 -53.98 23.55
N THR A 135 21.16 -52.71 23.82
CA THR A 135 21.36 -52.20 25.17
C THR A 135 20.00 -51.98 25.85
N PHE A 136 19.92 -52.26 27.14
CA PHE A 136 18.72 -52.00 27.92
C PHE A 136 18.48 -50.48 28.06
N GLY A 137 17.27 -50.01 27.76
CA GLY A 137 16.91 -48.58 27.79
C GLY A 137 16.44 -48.02 26.44
N LYS A 138 16.29 -46.69 26.35
CA LYS A 138 15.79 -46.01 25.15
C LYS A 138 16.80 -46.10 24.00
N LYS A 139 16.37 -46.62 22.84
CA LYS A 139 17.22 -46.72 21.64
C LYS A 139 17.64 -45.34 21.15
N LYS A 140 18.95 -45.07 21.12
CA LYS A 140 19.50 -43.80 20.61
C LYS A 140 19.38 -43.74 19.07
N GLY A 141 18.91 -42.59 18.59
CA GLY A 141 18.70 -42.36 17.15
C GLY A 141 20.02 -42.25 16.37
N PRO A 142 20.04 -42.58 15.05
CA PRO A 142 21.24 -42.54 14.22
C PRO A 142 21.90 -41.16 14.06
N ASN A 143 21.15 -40.08 14.31
CA ASN A 143 21.60 -38.69 14.25
C ASN A 143 21.32 -37.97 15.58
N ALA A 144 21.47 -38.69 16.69
CA ALA A 144 21.42 -38.08 18.01
C ALA A 144 22.78 -37.44 18.31
N ASN A 145 22.78 -36.12 18.47
CA ASN A 145 23.92 -35.42 19.03
C ASN A 145 23.94 -35.75 20.54
N SER A 146 24.92 -36.54 20.98
CA SER A 146 25.19 -36.78 22.41
C SER A 146 25.67 -35.50 23.06
#